data_AF-A0A151ZAB4-F1
#
_entry.id   AF-A0A151ZAB4-F1
#
_cell.length_a   1.000
_cell.length_b   1.000
_cell.length_c   1.000
_cell.angle_alpha   90.00
_cell.angle_beta   90.00
_cell.angle_gamma   90.00
#
_symmetry.space_group_name_H-M   'P 1'
#
loop_
_entity.id
_entity.type
_entity.pdbx_description
1 polymer ?
#
loop_
_entity_poly.entity_id
_entity_poly.type
_entity_poly.pdbx_seq_one_letter_code
_entity_poly.pdbx_strand_id
1 'polypeptide(L)'
;MFRIGSISTSNFTQSTLAVNELVQSRYIVKKLYKELLYLGRISFLGVDYVRDRAKPQFLKNANLTDIDEINKCIERTKYVIKEVEAMNKFHKYRHLKKSYEFNEYLDNFTKEKFNDQI
;
A
#
# COMPACT_ATOMS: atom_id res chain seq x y z
N MET A 1 -29.17 53.51 16.21
CA MET A 1 -29.29 52.43 15.20
C MET A 1 -27.87 52.03 14.81
N PHE A 2 -27.29 51.04 15.49
CA PHE A 2 -25.87 50.70 15.34
C PHE A 2 -25.71 49.62 14.25
N ARG A 3 -25.02 49.99 13.17
CA ARG A 3 -24.63 49.09 12.08
C ARG A 3 -23.41 48.30 12.53
N ILE A 4 -23.63 47.10 13.07
CA ILE A 4 -22.58 46.11 13.28
C ILE A 4 -21.99 45.77 11.91
N GLY A 5 -20.72 46.14 11.71
CA GLY A 5 -19.98 45.82 10.50
C GLY A 5 -19.97 44.32 10.28
N SER A 6 -20.26 43.92 9.05
CA SER A 6 -20.12 42.55 8.56
C SER A 6 -18.65 42.11 8.72
N ILE A 7 -18.34 41.42 9.82
CA ILE A 7 -17.06 40.74 10.00
C ILE A 7 -16.96 39.73 8.86
N SER A 8 -15.88 39.80 8.08
CA SER A 8 -15.56 38.88 6.98
C SER A 8 -15.65 37.43 7.45
N THR A 9 -16.75 36.76 7.14
CA THR A 9 -17.03 35.36 7.48
C THR A 9 -16.16 34.39 6.68
N SER A 10 -15.59 34.84 5.55
CA SER A 10 -14.76 34.04 4.63
C SER A 10 -13.45 33.55 5.25
N ASN A 11 -12.80 34.33 6.13
CA ASN A 11 -11.51 33.94 6.72
C ASN A 11 -11.68 32.86 7.80
N PHE A 12 -12.81 32.88 8.52
CA PHE A 12 -13.13 31.86 9.52
C PHE A 12 -13.48 30.52 8.90
N THR A 13 -14.22 30.50 7.79
CA THR A 13 -14.56 29.27 7.06
C THR A 13 -13.33 28.64 6.39
N GLN A 14 -12.44 29.43 5.82
CA GLN A 14 -11.21 28.93 5.18
C GLN A 14 -10.30 28.19 6.18
N SER A 15 -10.13 28.75 7.39
CA SER A 15 -9.29 28.15 8.43
C SER A 15 -9.89 26.86 9.01
N THR A 16 -11.21 26.79 9.19
CA THR A 16 -11.88 25.58 9.67
C THR A 16 -11.84 24.45 8.64
N LEU A 17 -11.97 24.75 7.34
CA LEU A 17 -11.81 23.78 6.26
C LEU A 17 -10.39 23.20 6.23
N ALA A 18 -9.36 24.04 6.32
CA ALA A 18 -7.96 23.59 6.33
C ALA A 18 -7.63 22.68 7.53
N VAL A 19 -8.13 23.00 8.73
CA VAL A 19 -7.94 22.15 9.92
C VAL A 19 -8.63 20.79 9.74
N ASN A 20 -9.82 20.77 9.14
CA ASN A 20 -10.53 19.53 8.85
C ASN A 20 -9.76 18.65 7.84
N GLU A 21 -9.17 19.22 6.78
CA GLU A 21 -8.36 18.48 5.80
C GLU A 21 -7.13 17.82 6.43
N LEU A 22 -6.44 18.50 7.34
CA LEU A 22 -5.29 17.93 8.06
C LEU A 22 -5.71 16.77 8.98
N VAL A 23 -6.86 16.89 9.64
CA VAL A 23 -7.41 15.81 10.47
C VAL A 23 -7.77 14.58 9.62
N GLN A 24 -8.40 14.78 8.45
CA GLN A 24 -8.68 13.70 7.51
C GLN A 24 -7.41 13.02 7.02
N SER A 25 -6.39 13.80 6.68
CA SER A 25 -5.10 13.30 6.21
C SER A 25 -4.42 12.39 7.24
N ARG A 26 -4.46 12.75 8.53
CA ARG A 26 -3.93 11.90 9.62
C ARG A 26 -4.64 10.54 9.71
N TYR A 27 -5.95 10.51 9.49
CA TYR A 27 -6.71 9.26 9.46
C TYR A 27 -6.30 8.38 8.27
N ILE A 28 -6.21 8.99 7.08
CA ILE A 28 -5.79 8.31 5.84
C ILE A 28 -4.38 7.71 6.00
N VAL A 29 -3.42 8.49 6.50
CA VAL A 29 -2.04 8.04 6.72
C VAL A 29 -1.99 6.84 7.68
N LYS A 30 -2.73 6.89 8.80
CA LYS A 30 -2.83 5.76 9.73
C LYS A 30 -3.44 4.51 9.07
N LYS A 31 -4.46 4.69 8.23
CA LYS A 31 -5.09 3.59 7.48
C LYS A 31 -4.08 2.95 6.52
N LEU A 32 -3.38 3.75 5.72
CA LEU A 32 -2.39 3.27 4.76
C LEU A 32 -1.24 2.54 5.44
N TYR A 33 -0.77 3.02 6.59
CA TYR A 33 0.26 2.32 7.36
C TYR A 33 -0.20 0.92 7.82
N LYS A 34 -1.44 0.81 8.32
CA LYS A 34 -2.01 -0.48 8.72
C LYS A 34 -2.19 -1.42 7.52
N GLU A 35 -2.65 -0.89 6.39
CA GLU A 35 -2.83 -1.63 5.15
C GLU A 35 -1.50 -2.20 4.65
N LEU A 36 -0.44 -1.39 4.66
CA LEU A 36 0.89 -1.84 4.27
C LEU A 36 1.43 -2.95 5.20
N LEU A 37 1.22 -2.84 6.52
CA LEU A 37 1.57 -3.91 7.46
C LEU A 37 0.74 -5.19 7.25
N TYR A 38 -0.54 -5.05 6.89
CA TYR A 38 -1.39 -6.18 6.54
C TYR A 38 -0.88 -6.87 5.26
N LEU A 39 -0.50 -6.10 4.23
CA LEU A 39 0.13 -6.65 3.02
C LEU A 39 1.41 -7.41 3.35
N GLY A 40 2.22 -6.93 4.29
CA GLY A 40 3.38 -7.66 4.80
C GLY A 40 3.03 -9.03 5.40
N ARG A 41 1.86 -9.20 6.02
CA ARG A 41 1.42 -10.50 6.59
C ARG A 41 1.10 -11.53 5.52
N ILE A 42 0.50 -11.08 4.42
CA ILE A 42 0.01 -11.96 3.35
C ILE A 42 0.99 -12.07 2.16
N SER A 43 2.01 -11.23 2.14
CA SER A 43 3.03 -11.18 1.09
C SER A 43 4.17 -12.12 1.41
N PHE A 44 4.85 -12.60 0.35
CA PHE A 44 6.04 -13.44 0.45
C PHE A 44 7.21 -12.79 1.22
N LEU A 45 7.22 -11.47 1.38
CA LEU A 45 8.29 -10.72 2.04
C LEU A 45 8.21 -10.74 3.57
N GLY A 46 7.03 -10.95 4.14
CA GLY A 46 6.80 -10.91 5.59
C GLY A 46 6.59 -9.49 6.16
N VAL A 47 6.03 -9.45 7.38
CA VAL A 47 5.61 -8.21 8.07
C VAL A 47 6.80 -7.34 8.44
N ASP A 48 7.84 -7.95 8.99
CA ASP A 48 8.99 -7.22 9.53
C ASP A 48 9.74 -6.51 8.40
N TYR A 49 9.93 -7.17 7.26
CA TYR A 49 10.53 -6.59 6.06
C TYR A 49 9.82 -5.30 5.60
N VAL A 50 8.48 -5.32 5.63
CA VAL A 50 7.66 -4.17 5.24
C VAL A 50 7.70 -3.09 6.33
N ARG A 51 7.58 -3.48 7.59
CA ARG A 51 7.62 -2.56 8.74
C ARG A 51 8.92 -1.78 8.79
N ASP A 52 10.05 -2.44 8.62
CA ASP A 52 11.38 -1.85 8.73
C ASP A 52 11.66 -0.80 7.67
N ARG A 53 11.03 -0.91 6.49
CA ARG A 53 11.12 0.09 5.41
C ARG A 53 10.07 1.17 5.50
N ALA A 54 8.84 0.80 5.88
CA ALA A 54 7.74 1.75 5.97
C ALA A 54 7.96 2.71 7.14
N LYS A 55 8.15 2.17 8.35
CA LYS A 55 8.21 2.95 9.60
C LYS A 55 9.15 4.16 9.53
N PRO A 56 10.42 4.06 9.09
CA PRO A 56 11.30 5.23 9.02
C PRO A 56 10.79 6.31 8.06
N GLN A 57 10.14 5.93 6.95
CA GLN A 57 9.62 6.89 5.97
C GLN A 57 8.40 7.65 6.51
N PHE A 58 7.49 6.97 7.21
CA PHE A 58 6.37 7.62 7.89
C PHE A 58 6.85 8.55 9.02
N LEU A 59 7.91 8.15 9.75
CA LEU A 59 8.48 8.97 10.82
C LEU A 59 9.18 10.23 10.30
N LYS A 60 9.94 10.13 9.19
CA LYS A 60 10.58 11.29 8.54
C LYS A 60 9.58 12.37 8.15
N ASN A 61 8.37 11.95 7.76
CA ASN A 61 7.32 12.83 7.26
C ASN A 61 6.27 13.20 8.33
N ALA A 62 6.47 12.81 9.60
CA ALA A 62 5.47 12.97 10.66
C ALA A 62 5.15 14.43 11.01
N ASN A 63 6.10 15.33 10.80
CA ASN A 63 5.98 16.76 11.13
C ASN A 63 5.59 17.64 9.93
N LEU A 64 5.22 17.05 8.79
CA LEU A 64 4.73 17.80 7.65
C LEU A 64 3.40 18.49 8.00
N THR A 65 3.33 19.79 7.72
CA THR A 65 2.14 20.62 7.92
C THR A 65 1.52 21.10 6.61
N ASP A 66 2.25 21.00 5.51
CA ASP A 66 1.77 21.38 4.17
C ASP A 66 0.89 20.27 3.57
N ILE A 67 -0.33 20.64 3.16
CA ILE A 67 -1.36 19.72 2.68
C ILE A 67 -0.94 19.11 1.34
N ASP A 68 -0.32 19.88 0.44
CA ASP A 68 0.07 19.39 -0.88
C ASP A 68 1.17 18.33 -0.79
N GLU A 69 2.16 18.55 0.09
CA GLU A 69 3.21 17.55 0.36
C GLU A 69 2.67 16.29 1.04
N ILE A 70 1.70 16.44 1.97
CA ILE A 70 1.01 15.31 2.59
C ILE A 70 0.27 14.49 1.52
N ASN A 71 -0.45 15.15 0.61
CA ASN A 71 -1.18 14.50 -0.48
C ASN A 71 -0.23 13.74 -1.41
N LYS A 72 0.92 14.32 -1.78
CA LYS A 72 1.96 13.62 -2.56
C LYS A 72 2.46 12.38 -1.84
N CYS A 73 2.69 12.45 -0.53
CA CYS A 73 3.12 11.30 0.27
C CYS A 73 2.04 10.20 0.32
N ILE A 74 0.77 10.58 0.45
CA ILE A 74 -0.38 9.67 0.43
C ILE A 74 -0.45 8.94 -0.91
N GLU A 75 -0.38 9.66 -2.03
CA GLU A 75 -0.43 9.06 -3.37
C GLU A 75 0.76 8.13 -3.62
N ARG A 76 1.96 8.53 -3.23
CA ARG A 76 3.14 7.66 -3.29
C ARG A 76 2.95 6.37 -2.48
N THR A 77 2.34 6.46 -1.30
CA THR A 77 2.08 5.29 -0.45
C THR A 77 1.07 4.34 -1.09
N LYS A 78 -0.01 4.88 -1.68
CA LYS A 78 -1.00 4.09 -2.43
C LYS A 78 -0.36 3.36 -3.62
N TYR A 79 0.58 4.01 -4.30
CA TYR A 79 1.34 3.38 -5.39
C TYR A 79 2.16 2.20 -4.90
N VAL A 80 2.93 2.37 -3.82
CA VAL A 80 3.74 1.30 -3.22
C VAL A 80 2.87 0.11 -2.77
N ILE A 81 1.69 0.37 -2.23
CA ILE A 81 0.72 -0.70 -1.89
C ILE A 81 0.39 -1.55 -3.13
N LYS A 82 0.05 -0.91 -4.26
CA LYS A 82 -0.27 -1.62 -5.51
C LYS A 82 0.92 -2.41 -6.05
N GLU A 83 2.14 -1.88 -5.94
CA GLU A 83 3.35 -2.58 -6.33
C GLU A 83 3.57 -3.86 -5.51
N VAL A 84 3.38 -3.78 -4.19
CA VAL A 84 3.51 -4.95 -3.30
C VAL A 84 2.45 -6.01 -3.63
N GLU A 85 1.21 -5.60 -3.91
CA GLU A 85 0.16 -6.51 -4.35
C GLU A 85 0.48 -7.18 -5.69
N ALA A 86 0.95 -6.41 -6.67
CA ALA A 86 1.35 -6.92 -7.97
C ALA A 86 2.51 -7.91 -7.84
N MET A 87 3.53 -7.58 -7.04
CA MET A 87 4.65 -8.46 -6.77
C MET A 87 4.19 -9.77 -6.13
N ASN A 88 3.27 -9.72 -5.17
CA ASN A 88 2.72 -10.94 -4.57
C ASN A 88 2.01 -11.82 -5.61
N LYS A 89 1.25 -11.22 -6.54
CA LYS A 89 0.61 -11.95 -7.65
C LYS A 89 1.65 -12.59 -8.58
N PHE A 90 2.72 -11.88 -8.93
CA PHE A 90 3.80 -12.42 -9.75
C PHE A 90 4.53 -13.58 -9.07
N HIS A 91 4.81 -13.47 -7.77
CA HIS A 91 5.41 -14.56 -7.00
C HIS A 91 4.53 -15.82 -7.01
N LYS A 92 3.22 -15.66 -6.79
CA LYS A 92 2.26 -16.78 -6.87
C LYS A 92 2.22 -17.39 -8.26
N TYR A 93 2.15 -16.57 -9.32
CA TYR A 93 2.15 -17.05 -10.69
C TYR A 93 3.42 -17.83 -11.03
N ARG A 94 4.61 -17.32 -10.67
CA ARG A 94 5.89 -18.01 -10.89
C ARG A 94 5.94 -19.37 -10.20
N HIS A 95 5.44 -19.45 -8.96
CA HIS A 95 5.38 -20.70 -8.21
C HIS A 95 4.44 -21.71 -8.87
N LEU A 96 3.23 -21.28 -9.25
CA LEU A 96 2.26 -22.13 -9.95
C LEU A 96 2.81 -22.64 -11.29
N LYS A 97 3.34 -21.74 -12.12
CA LYS A 97 3.93 -22.11 -13.42
C LYS A 97 5.01 -23.18 -13.25
N LYS A 98 5.94 -23.00 -12.30
CA LYS A 98 6.98 -23.99 -12.01
C LYS A 98 6.39 -25.34 -11.56
N SER A 99 5.32 -25.34 -10.76
CA SER A 99 4.66 -26.56 -10.32
C SER A 99 3.99 -27.32 -11.49
N TYR A 100 3.34 -26.61 -12.41
CA TYR A 100 2.70 -27.24 -13.57
C TYR A 100 3.73 -27.79 -14.56
N GLU A 101 4.79 -27.02 -14.87
CA GLU A 101 5.89 -27.48 -15.73
C GLU A 101 6.59 -28.72 -15.14
N PHE A 102 6.78 -28.74 -13.81
CA PHE A 102 7.35 -29.89 -13.12
C PHE A 102 6.44 -31.13 -13.18
N ASN A 103 5.13 -30.96 -13.00
CA ASN A 103 4.17 -32.05 -13.07
C ASN A 103 4.06 -32.61 -14.50
N GLU A 104 4.08 -31.76 -15.52
CA GLU A 104 4.10 -32.18 -16.93
C GLU A 104 5.37 -33.01 -17.24
N TYR A 105 6.53 -32.59 -16.72
CA TYR A 105 7.76 -33.36 -16.82
C TYR A 105 7.65 -34.74 -16.14
N LEU A 106 7.08 -34.81 -14.92
CA LEU A 106 6.88 -36.08 -14.22
C LEU A 106 5.91 -37.01 -14.95
N ASP A 107 4.80 -36.48 -15.47
CA ASP A 107 3.83 -37.24 -16.27
C ASP A 107 4.46 -37.79 -17.55
N ASN A 108 5.33 -37.01 -18.20
CA ASN A 108 6.01 -37.46 -19.41
C ASN A 108 7.13 -38.47 -19.09
N PHE A 109 7.93 -38.22 -18.05
CA PHE A 109 8.98 -39.12 -17.58
C PHE A 109 8.43 -40.48 -17.12
N THR A 110 7.30 -40.48 -16.41
CA THR A 110 6.65 -41.73 -15.98
C THR A 110 6.14 -42.52 -17.19
N LYS A 111 5.47 -41.88 -18.15
CA LYS A 111 5.01 -42.54 -19.38
C LYS A 111 6.16 -43.18 -20.17
N GLU A 112 7.30 -42.51 -20.29
CA GLU A 112 8.50 -43.08 -20.93
C GLU A 112 9.01 -44.32 -20.18
N LYS A 113 9.10 -44.28 -18.85
CA LYS A 113 9.60 -45.39 -18.04
C LYS A 113 8.71 -46.64 -18.02
N PHE A 114 7.40 -46.50 -18.21
CA PHE A 114 6.48 -47.64 -18.29
C PHE A 114 6.38 -48.25 -19.70
N ASN A 115 6.72 -47.50 -20.75
CA ASN A 115 6.76 -48.02 -22.12
C ASN A 115 8.02 -48.86 -22.41
N ASP A 116 9.12 -48.64 -21.69
CA ASP A 116 10.37 -49.41 -21.84
C ASP A 116 10.36 -50.77 -21.11
N GLN A 117 9.28 -51.12 -20.41
CA GLN A 117 9.16 -52.36 -19.60
C GLN A 117 8.26 -53.45 -20.25
N ILE A 118 7.84 -53.27 -21.49
CA ILE A 118 7.11 -54.26 -22.31
C ILE A 118 7.96 -54.60 -23.54
#